data_AF-A0A1Q3VLF9-F1
#
_entry.id   AF-A0A1Q3VLF9-F1
#
_cell.length_a   1.000
_cell.length_b   1.000
_cell.length_c   1.000
_cell.angle_alpha   90.00
_cell.angle_beta   90.00
_cell.angle_gamma   90.00
#
_symmetry.space_group_name_H-M   'P 1'
#
loop_
_entity.id
_entity.type
_entity.pdbx_description
1 polymer ?
#
loop_
_entity_poly.entity_id
_entity_poly.type
_entity_poly.pdbx_seq_one_letter_code
_entity_poly.pdbx_strand_id
1 'polypeptide(L)'
;MVGIDRLPHETLKALAKVQEDVSWLNPGQEDNYYTATAILPWEGEVAATQTILQRATEGRPTDVYPPFYYGFNRLHFYGDVQGAVKALLVAANHAQEEGTRQALTVMAARWSEKNDETEIAIQTVRMMAEGSKDHALKDYLGLREQRLQGLKLLREAYRRFMDRDGVPPRSLEELVYAGMIDRVPLDPLDGGYLLKDGNVWLMPAKR
;
A
#
# COMPACT_ATOMS: atom_id res chain seq x y z
N MET A 1 -32.66 11.00 16.51
CA MET A 1 -33.05 9.91 15.60
C MET A 1 -31.92 9.79 14.58
N VAL A 2 -31.01 8.84 14.76
CA VAL A 2 -29.91 8.64 13.80
C VAL A 2 -30.46 7.71 12.73
N GLY A 3 -30.80 8.26 11.57
CA GLY A 3 -31.35 7.48 10.47
C GLY A 3 -30.28 6.54 9.91
N ILE A 4 -30.59 5.25 9.86
CA ILE A 4 -29.81 4.22 9.16
C ILE A 4 -30.11 4.20 7.65
N ASP A 5 -30.97 5.09 7.18
CA ASP A 5 -31.35 5.20 5.78
C ASP A 5 -30.19 5.78 4.97
N ARG A 6 -29.84 5.10 3.88
CA ARG A 6 -28.88 5.64 2.92
C ARG A 6 -29.40 6.96 2.36
N LEU A 7 -28.52 7.94 2.27
CA LEU A 7 -28.84 9.21 1.64
C LEU A 7 -29.20 8.97 0.16
N PRO A 8 -30.20 9.69 -0.38
CA PRO A 8 -30.47 9.67 -1.81
C PRO A 8 -29.22 10.05 -2.60
N HIS A 9 -29.00 9.42 -3.76
CA HIS A 9 -27.84 9.68 -4.61
C HIS A 9 -27.66 11.16 -4.98
N GLU A 10 -28.75 11.88 -5.28
CA GLU A 10 -28.67 13.32 -5.57
C GLU A 10 -28.21 14.14 -4.34
N THR A 11 -28.61 13.72 -3.14
CA THR A 11 -28.15 14.32 -1.89
C THR A 11 -26.66 14.07 -1.66
N LEU A 12 -26.17 12.87 -1.97
CA LEU A 12 -24.75 12.53 -1.86
C LEU A 12 -23.90 13.34 -2.85
N LYS A 13 -24.35 13.47 -4.09
CA LYS A 13 -23.70 14.33 -5.09
C LYS A 13 -23.65 15.80 -4.66
N ALA A 14 -24.75 16.31 -4.14
CA ALA A 14 -24.80 17.68 -3.62
C ALA A 14 -23.84 17.85 -2.43
N LEU A 15 -23.80 16.89 -1.51
CA LEU A 15 -22.88 16.89 -0.38
C LEU A 15 -21.41 16.87 -0.84
N ALA A 16 -21.07 15.98 -1.78
CA ALA A 16 -19.73 15.89 -2.36
C ALA A 16 -19.31 17.22 -3.01
N LYS A 17 -20.19 17.83 -3.81
CA LYS A 17 -19.91 19.13 -4.44
C LYS A 17 -19.68 20.23 -3.40
N VAL A 18 -20.51 20.30 -2.37
CA VAL A 18 -20.37 21.29 -1.29
C VAL A 18 -19.06 21.10 -0.54
N GLN A 19 -18.71 19.87 -0.15
CA GLN A 19 -17.46 19.59 0.55
C GLN A 19 -16.23 19.85 -0.32
N GLU A 20 -16.32 19.61 -1.63
CA GLU A 20 -15.28 19.99 -2.58
C GLU A 20 -15.10 21.51 -2.65
N ASP A 21 -16.19 22.29 -2.73
CA ASP A 21 -16.13 23.75 -2.71
C ASP A 21 -15.56 24.30 -1.39
N VAL A 22 -15.94 23.69 -0.27
CA VAL A 22 -15.38 24.01 1.04
C VAL A 22 -13.87 23.75 1.07
N SER A 23 -13.40 22.63 0.52
CA SER A 23 -11.95 22.34 0.43
C SER A 23 -11.19 23.32 -0.45
N TRP A 24 -11.85 23.95 -1.43
CA TRP A 24 -11.25 25.00 -2.24
C TRP A 24 -11.16 26.33 -1.48
N LEU A 25 -12.21 26.70 -0.75
CA LEU A 25 -12.26 27.94 0.04
C LEU A 25 -11.33 27.89 1.27
N ASN A 26 -11.31 26.75 1.97
CA ASN A 26 -10.48 26.52 3.14
C ASN A 26 -9.90 25.09 3.11
N PRO A 27 -8.79 24.87 2.40
CA PRO A 27 -8.16 23.55 2.33
C PRO A 27 -7.71 23.03 3.71
N GLY A 28 -7.44 23.93 4.66
CA GLY A 28 -7.01 23.57 6.01
C GLY A 28 -8.12 23.13 6.95
N GLN A 29 -9.40 23.17 6.54
CA GLN A 29 -10.51 22.81 7.42
C GLN A 29 -10.54 21.30 7.69
N GLU A 30 -10.28 20.95 8.96
CA GLU A 30 -10.18 19.56 9.42
C GLU A 30 -11.50 18.79 9.29
N ASP A 31 -12.58 19.34 9.83
CA ASP A 31 -13.89 18.67 9.84
C ASP A 31 -14.38 18.31 8.43
N ASN A 32 -14.02 19.11 7.42
CA ASN A 32 -14.42 18.84 6.04
C ASN A 32 -13.76 17.58 5.50
N TYR A 33 -12.43 17.49 5.56
CA TYR A 33 -11.76 16.30 5.04
C TYR A 33 -12.10 15.06 5.88
N TYR A 34 -12.27 15.23 7.20
CA TYR A 34 -12.59 14.12 8.11
C TYR A 34 -13.99 13.57 7.85
N THR A 35 -14.99 14.45 7.67
CA THR A 35 -16.36 14.04 7.33
C THR A 35 -16.43 13.47 5.92
N ALA A 36 -15.76 14.10 4.95
CA ALA A 36 -15.73 13.64 3.57
C ALA A 36 -15.18 12.21 3.48
N THR A 37 -14.02 11.94 4.09
CA THR A 37 -13.40 10.60 4.03
C THR A 37 -14.19 9.53 4.77
N ALA A 38 -15.01 9.89 5.76
CA ALA A 38 -15.83 8.95 6.51
C ALA A 38 -17.09 8.51 5.74
N ILE A 39 -17.58 9.33 4.80
CA ILE A 39 -18.88 9.12 4.13
C ILE A 39 -18.70 8.91 2.63
N LEU A 40 -18.17 9.91 1.94
CA LEU A 40 -18.22 10.02 0.48
C LEU A 40 -17.63 8.83 -0.28
N PRO A 41 -16.44 8.30 0.04
CA PRO A 41 -15.85 7.26 -0.80
C PRO A 41 -16.63 5.94 -0.73
N TRP A 42 -17.27 5.66 0.41
CA TRP A 42 -18.13 4.49 0.60
C TRP A 42 -19.46 4.57 -0.17
N GLU A 43 -19.87 5.79 -0.51
CA GLU A 43 -21.09 6.10 -1.27
C GLU A 43 -20.80 6.33 -2.77
N GLY A 44 -19.58 6.01 -3.23
CA GLY A 44 -19.17 6.12 -4.63
C GLY A 44 -18.52 7.45 -5.02
N GLU A 45 -18.45 8.43 -4.11
CA GLU A 45 -17.88 9.75 -4.33
C GLU A 45 -16.37 9.80 -4.02
N VAL A 46 -15.64 8.78 -4.48
CA VAL A 46 -14.19 8.61 -4.23
C VAL A 46 -13.39 9.74 -4.89
N ALA A 47 -13.77 10.17 -6.10
CA ALA A 47 -13.07 11.22 -6.83
C ALA A 47 -13.12 12.58 -6.10
N ALA A 48 -14.30 13.00 -5.64
CA ALA A 48 -14.45 14.22 -4.83
C ALA A 48 -13.64 14.11 -3.53
N THR A 49 -13.68 12.95 -2.86
CA THR A 49 -12.89 12.70 -1.65
C THR A 49 -11.39 12.84 -1.90
N GLN A 50 -10.87 12.34 -3.02
CA GLN A 50 -9.46 12.49 -3.40
C GLN A 50 -9.08 13.95 -3.60
N THR A 51 -9.93 14.75 -4.27
CA THR A 51 -9.72 16.20 -4.44
C THR A 51 -9.64 16.91 -3.08
N ILE A 52 -10.57 16.60 -2.17
CA ILE A 52 -10.62 17.19 -0.83
C ILE A 52 -9.35 16.82 -0.02
N LEU A 53 -8.97 15.55 -0.02
CA LEU A 53 -7.81 15.05 0.71
C LEU A 53 -6.48 15.59 0.15
N GLN A 54 -6.37 15.75 -1.17
CA GLN A 54 -5.21 16.39 -1.79
C GLN A 54 -5.05 17.83 -1.31
N ARG A 55 -6.13 18.62 -1.38
CA ARG A 55 -6.13 20.01 -0.90
C ARG A 55 -5.84 20.10 0.59
N ALA A 56 -6.40 19.20 1.40
CA ALA A 56 -6.12 19.13 2.83
C ALA A 56 -4.66 18.75 3.13
N THR A 57 -4.05 17.88 2.33
CA THR A 57 -2.62 17.55 2.43
C THR A 57 -1.76 18.81 2.21
N GLU A 58 -2.09 19.61 1.20
CA GLU A 58 -1.39 20.87 0.91
C GLU A 58 -1.64 21.95 1.98
N GLY A 59 -2.87 22.04 2.49
CA GLY A 59 -3.28 23.02 3.49
C GLY A 59 -2.85 22.68 4.92
N ARG A 60 -2.38 21.46 5.19
CA ARG A 60 -2.03 20.96 6.54
C ARG A 60 -0.70 20.17 6.52
N PRO A 61 0.44 20.85 6.36
CA PRO A 61 1.75 20.20 6.13
C PRO A 61 2.34 19.47 7.35
N THR A 62 1.64 19.44 8.48
CA THR A 62 2.02 18.70 9.70
C THR A 62 0.97 17.67 10.09
N ASP A 63 -0.09 17.52 9.28
CA ASP A 63 -1.17 16.57 9.51
C ASP A 63 -0.94 15.32 8.66
N VAL A 64 -0.82 14.17 9.32
CA VAL A 64 -0.57 12.89 8.66
C VAL A 64 -1.84 12.30 8.04
N TYR A 65 -3.02 12.71 8.48
CA TYR A 65 -4.27 12.06 8.14
C TYR A 65 -4.73 12.30 6.70
N PRO A 66 -4.68 13.53 6.14
CA PRO A 66 -5.07 13.75 4.75
C PRO A 66 -4.32 12.86 3.74
N PRO A 67 -2.96 12.80 3.73
CA PRO A 67 -2.25 11.91 2.82
C PRO A 67 -2.41 10.42 3.19
N PHE A 68 -2.59 10.08 4.46
CA PHE A 68 -2.90 8.71 4.87
C PHE A 68 -4.22 8.23 4.25
N TYR A 69 -5.32 8.98 4.41
CA TYR A 69 -6.61 8.63 3.85
C TYR A 69 -6.61 8.70 2.31
N TYR A 70 -5.85 9.63 1.73
CA TYR A 70 -5.65 9.71 0.29
C TYR A 70 -5.05 8.39 -0.23
N GLY A 71 -3.99 7.92 0.42
CA GLY A 71 -3.33 6.65 0.10
C GLY A 71 -4.22 5.43 0.35
N PHE A 72 -4.94 5.40 1.47
CA PHE A 72 -5.89 4.34 1.76
C PHE A 72 -6.94 4.22 0.65
N ASN A 73 -7.54 5.33 0.24
CA ASN A 73 -8.55 5.35 -0.79
C ASN A 73 -7.99 4.85 -2.15
N ARG A 74 -6.75 5.22 -2.49
CA ARG A 74 -6.07 4.70 -3.68
C ARG A 74 -5.90 3.19 -3.65
N LEU A 75 -5.44 2.65 -2.53
CA LEU A 75 -5.27 1.22 -2.36
C LEU A 75 -6.62 0.48 -2.41
N HIS A 76 -7.60 0.97 -1.66
CA HIS A 76 -8.85 0.25 -1.41
C HIS A 76 -9.84 0.35 -2.59
N PHE A 77 -10.07 1.55 -3.11
CA PHE A 77 -11.09 1.78 -4.14
C PHE A 77 -10.54 1.68 -5.57
N TYR A 78 -9.25 1.98 -5.78
CA TYR A 78 -8.64 1.94 -7.12
C TYR A 78 -7.65 0.80 -7.33
N GLY A 79 -7.27 0.06 -6.29
CA GLY A 79 -6.19 -0.93 -6.39
C GLY A 79 -4.81 -0.31 -6.69
N ASP A 80 -4.67 1.02 -6.57
CA ASP A 80 -3.44 1.75 -6.89
C ASP A 80 -2.44 1.64 -5.73
N VAL A 81 -1.71 0.53 -5.71
CA VAL A 81 -0.69 0.25 -4.69
C VAL A 81 0.42 1.31 -4.71
N GLN A 82 0.89 1.71 -5.91
CA GLN A 82 1.98 2.68 -6.06
C GLN A 82 1.59 4.06 -5.50
N GLY A 83 0.43 4.57 -5.91
CA GLY A 83 -0.08 5.84 -5.41
C GLY A 83 -0.36 5.81 -3.91
N ALA A 84 -0.80 4.67 -3.38
CA ALA A 84 -1.02 4.49 -1.95
C ALA A 84 0.29 4.55 -1.14
N VAL A 85 1.32 3.84 -1.59
CA VAL A 85 2.65 3.87 -0.95
C VAL A 85 3.25 5.26 -0.99
N LYS A 86 3.16 5.95 -2.14
CA LYS A 86 3.63 7.34 -2.28
C LYS A 86 2.93 8.28 -1.29
N ALA A 87 1.61 8.15 -1.13
CA ALA A 87 0.85 8.98 -0.21
C ALA A 87 1.19 8.69 1.26
N LEU A 88 1.43 7.43 1.64
CA LEU A 88 1.92 7.10 2.99
C LEU A 88 3.30 7.70 3.28
N LEU A 89 4.19 7.78 2.29
CA LEU A 89 5.48 8.45 2.46
C LEU A 89 5.32 9.97 2.64
N VAL A 90 4.32 10.59 1.98
CA VAL A 90 3.95 11.98 2.28
C VAL A 90 3.43 12.11 3.71
N ALA A 91 2.57 11.20 4.17
CA ALA A 91 2.10 11.16 5.55
C ALA A 91 3.27 11.03 6.55
N ALA A 92 4.24 10.16 6.26
CA ALA A 92 5.44 9.99 7.08
C ALA A 92 6.27 11.29 7.15
N ASN A 93 6.37 12.04 6.05
CA ASN A 93 7.05 13.33 6.02
C ASN A 93 6.33 14.42 6.83
N HIS A 94 5.00 14.37 6.93
CA HIS A 94 4.23 15.29 7.79
C HIS A 94 4.31 14.95 9.28
N ALA A 95 4.65 13.70 9.62
CA ALA A 95 4.73 13.25 10.99
C ALA A 95 5.78 14.06 11.79
N GLN A 96 5.33 14.63 12.91
CA GLN A 96 6.20 15.38 13.82
C GLN A 96 7.02 14.43 14.71
N GLU A 97 6.38 13.35 15.17
CA GLU A 97 7.00 12.35 16.03
C GLU A 97 7.71 11.27 15.21
N GLU A 98 8.92 10.91 15.63
CA GLU A 98 9.72 9.86 14.98
C GLU A 98 8.98 8.51 14.96
N GLY A 99 8.35 8.11 16.07
CA GLY A 99 7.60 6.86 16.13
C GLY A 99 6.47 6.79 15.10
N THR A 100 5.75 7.90 14.89
CA THR A 100 4.69 8.00 13.87
C THR A 100 5.28 7.91 12.46
N ARG A 101 6.40 8.59 12.19
CA ARG A 101 7.11 8.52 10.91
C ARG A 101 7.56 7.09 10.59
N GLN A 102 8.15 6.41 11.57
CA GLN A 102 8.58 5.02 11.45
C GLN A 102 7.40 4.09 11.19
N ALA A 103 6.30 4.24 11.94
CA ALA A 103 5.10 3.43 11.77
C ALA A 103 4.49 3.58 10.36
N LEU A 104 4.40 4.81 9.85
CA LEU A 104 3.91 5.10 8.49
C LEU A 104 4.85 4.54 7.42
N THR A 105 6.17 4.63 7.63
CA THR A 105 7.17 4.05 6.71
C THR A 105 7.07 2.51 6.66
N VAL A 106 6.93 1.86 7.82
CA VAL A 106 6.71 0.41 7.92
C VAL A 106 5.41 0.01 7.22
N MET A 107 4.35 0.81 7.38
CA MET A 107 3.10 0.57 6.68
C MET A 107 3.26 0.70 5.16
N ALA A 108 4.01 1.69 4.69
CA ALA A 108 4.31 1.89 3.28
C ALA A 108 5.07 0.68 2.70
N ALA A 109 6.06 0.15 3.42
CA ALA A 109 6.76 -1.07 3.03
C ALA A 109 5.80 -2.27 2.93
N ARG A 110 4.91 -2.46 3.90
CA ARG A 110 3.88 -3.53 3.87
C ARG A 110 2.91 -3.38 2.71
N TRP A 111 2.52 -2.15 2.37
CA TRP A 111 1.62 -1.92 1.23
C TRP A 111 2.33 -2.18 -0.09
N SER A 112 3.62 -1.85 -0.20
CA SER A 112 4.42 -2.12 -1.41
C SER A 112 4.49 -3.61 -1.75
N GLU A 113 4.43 -4.50 -0.76
CA GLU A 113 4.42 -5.96 -0.96
C GLU A 113 3.16 -6.48 -1.66
N LYS A 114 2.10 -5.67 -1.71
CA LYS A 114 0.87 -5.97 -2.47
C LYS A 114 1.01 -5.66 -3.96
N ASN A 115 2.11 -5.06 -4.38
CA ASN A 115 2.33 -4.74 -5.78
C ASN A 115 2.71 -6.00 -6.57
N ASP A 116 2.02 -6.21 -7.69
CA ASP A 116 2.34 -7.30 -8.62
C ASP A 116 3.73 -7.13 -9.24
N GLU A 117 4.17 -5.88 -9.44
CA GLU A 117 5.49 -5.53 -9.91
C GLU A 117 6.53 -5.60 -8.78
N THR A 118 6.98 -6.82 -8.48
CA THR A 118 7.92 -7.11 -7.38
C THR A 118 9.19 -6.26 -7.42
N GLU A 119 9.69 -5.95 -8.62
CA GLU A 119 10.89 -5.12 -8.77
C GLU A 119 10.68 -3.70 -8.24
N ILE A 120 9.52 -3.08 -8.51
CA ILE A 120 9.24 -1.75 -8.00
C ILE A 120 9.06 -1.80 -6.47
N ALA A 121 8.44 -2.85 -5.94
CA ALA A 121 8.35 -3.05 -4.49
C ALA A 121 9.75 -3.13 -3.83
N ILE A 122 10.67 -3.90 -4.41
CA ILE A 122 12.08 -4.01 -3.93
C ILE A 122 12.74 -2.63 -3.91
N GLN A 123 12.68 -1.91 -5.02
CA GLN A 123 13.31 -0.58 -5.13
C GLN A 123 12.69 0.42 -4.13
N THR A 124 11.38 0.35 -3.95
CA THR A 124 10.65 1.23 -3.03
C THR A 124 11.07 0.99 -1.58
N VAL A 125 11.11 -0.26 -1.13
CA VAL A 125 11.57 -0.62 0.22
C VAL A 125 13.03 -0.27 0.42
N ARG A 126 13.88 -0.49 -0.59
CA ARG A 126 15.30 -0.11 -0.55
C ARG A 126 15.47 1.39 -0.35
N MET A 127 14.75 2.22 -1.11
CA MET A 127 14.80 3.68 -0.96
C MET A 127 14.37 4.13 0.43
N MET A 128 13.36 3.48 1.03
CA MET A 128 12.96 3.77 2.42
C MET A 128 14.08 3.41 3.41
N ALA A 129 14.76 2.28 3.21
CA ALA A 129 15.86 1.85 4.06
C ALA A 129 17.07 2.79 3.96
N GLU A 130 17.42 3.22 2.75
CA GLU A 130 18.51 4.16 2.47
C GLU A 130 18.23 5.56 3.03
N GLY A 131 16.96 5.99 2.99
CA GLY A 131 16.52 7.28 3.55
C GLY A 131 16.33 7.29 5.08
N SER A 132 16.29 6.12 5.73
CA SER A 132 16.10 6.01 7.17
C SER A 132 17.38 6.35 7.94
N LYS A 133 17.26 7.23 8.93
CA LYS A 133 18.33 7.51 9.91
C LYS A 133 18.35 6.51 11.07
N ASP A 134 17.23 5.86 11.31
CA ASP A 134 17.10 4.86 12.36
C ASP A 134 17.64 3.51 11.87
N HIS A 135 18.63 2.98 12.59
CA HIS A 135 19.31 1.73 12.23
C HIS A 135 18.38 0.52 12.33
N ALA A 136 17.52 0.47 13.35
CA ALA A 136 16.60 -0.64 13.53
C ALA A 136 15.54 -0.67 12.44
N LEU A 137 15.01 0.49 12.03
CA LEU A 137 14.11 0.60 10.89
C LEU A 137 14.83 0.21 9.59
N LYS A 138 16.07 0.64 9.40
CA LYS A 138 16.87 0.28 8.22
C LYS A 138 17.08 -1.23 8.12
N ASP A 139 17.46 -1.87 9.22
CA ASP A 139 17.61 -3.33 9.28
C ASP A 139 16.29 -4.02 8.97
N TYR A 140 15.20 -3.58 9.58
CA TYR A 140 13.87 -4.14 9.36
C TYR A 140 13.42 -4.03 7.90
N LEU A 141 13.63 -2.88 7.26
CA LEU A 141 13.33 -2.68 5.85
C LEU A 141 14.24 -3.55 4.96
N GLY A 142 15.50 -3.75 5.34
CA GLY A 142 16.40 -4.68 4.67
C GLY A 142 15.88 -6.13 4.69
N LEU A 143 15.31 -6.59 5.80
CA LEU A 143 14.67 -7.92 5.86
C LEU A 143 13.45 -8.00 4.92
N ARG A 144 12.65 -6.94 4.83
CA ARG A 144 11.52 -6.88 3.88
C ARG A 144 11.97 -6.87 2.43
N GLU A 145 13.06 -6.16 2.12
CA GLU A 145 13.66 -6.18 0.80
C GLU A 145 14.14 -7.60 0.43
N GLN A 146 14.84 -8.28 1.34
CA GLN A 146 15.29 -9.68 1.13
C GLN A 146 14.12 -10.63 0.89
N ARG A 147 13.02 -10.45 1.63
CA ARG A 147 11.77 -11.20 1.42
C ARG A 147 11.22 -10.98 0.00
N LEU A 148 11.21 -9.74 -0.49
CA LEU A 148 10.76 -9.43 -1.85
C LEU A 148 11.71 -9.98 -2.92
N GLN A 149 13.02 -9.98 -2.68
CA GLN A 149 14.00 -10.60 -3.57
C GLN A 149 13.77 -12.11 -3.68
N GLY A 150 13.45 -12.80 -2.58
CA GLY A 150 13.05 -14.20 -2.59
C GLY A 150 11.77 -14.44 -3.41
N LEU A 151 10.78 -13.55 -3.29
CA LEU A 151 9.56 -13.61 -4.11
C LEU A 151 9.88 -13.48 -5.60
N LYS A 152 10.72 -12.51 -5.96
CA LYS A 152 11.15 -12.28 -7.34
C LYS A 152 11.81 -13.52 -7.92
N LEU A 153 12.77 -14.11 -7.19
CA LEU A 153 13.46 -15.33 -7.60
C LEU A 153 12.47 -16.47 -7.89
N LEU A 154 11.49 -16.67 -7.02
CA LEU A 154 10.47 -17.70 -7.18
C LEU A 154 9.55 -17.44 -8.38
N ARG A 155 9.13 -16.20 -8.61
CA ARG A 155 8.29 -15.81 -9.76
C ARG A 155 9.03 -15.97 -11.08
N GLU A 156 10.32 -15.61 -11.12
CA GLU A 156 11.17 -15.83 -12.29
C GLU A 156 11.39 -17.32 -12.57
N ALA A 157 11.62 -18.12 -11.52
CA ALA A 157 11.74 -19.57 -11.62
C ALA A 157 10.45 -20.23 -12.12
N TYR A 158 9.30 -19.79 -11.60
CA TYR A 158 7.98 -20.21 -12.07
C TYR A 158 7.79 -19.93 -13.56
N ARG A 159 8.13 -18.71 -14.02
CA ARG A 159 8.02 -18.34 -15.43
C ARG A 159 8.90 -19.22 -16.31
N ARG A 160 10.16 -19.43 -15.92
CA ARG A 160 11.09 -20.33 -16.66
C ARG A 160 10.59 -21.77 -16.71
N PHE A 161 9.98 -22.26 -15.63
CA PHE A 161 9.35 -23.58 -15.60
C PHE A 161 8.19 -23.67 -16.60
N MET A 162 7.28 -22.69 -16.57
CA MET A 162 6.17 -22.59 -17.51
C MET A 162 6.63 -22.54 -18.96
N ASP A 163 7.66 -21.73 -19.26
CA ASP A 163 8.22 -21.58 -20.60
C ASP A 163 8.84 -22.89 -21.12
N ARG A 164 9.38 -23.74 -20.23
CA ARG A 164 10.02 -25.02 -20.58
C ARG A 164 9.00 -26.16 -20.72
N ASP A 165 8.11 -26.30 -19.74
CA ASP A 165 7.29 -27.51 -19.57
C ASP A 165 5.84 -27.31 -20.03
N GLY A 166 5.40 -26.07 -20.23
CA GLY A 166 4.05 -25.73 -20.69
C GLY A 166 2.94 -26.01 -19.67
N VAL A 167 3.29 -26.40 -18.45
CA VAL A 167 2.36 -26.69 -17.34
C VAL A 167 2.83 -26.02 -16.06
N PRO A 168 1.91 -25.59 -15.16
CA PRO A 168 2.29 -24.98 -13.91
C PRO A 168 2.94 -25.99 -12.96
N PRO A 169 3.97 -25.59 -12.19
CA PRO A 169 4.47 -26.40 -11.09
C PRO A 169 3.35 -26.59 -10.05
N ARG A 170 3.37 -27.73 -9.37
CA ARG A 170 2.44 -28.12 -8.30
C ARG A 170 2.88 -27.62 -6.94
N SER A 171 4.17 -27.36 -6.77
CA SER A 171 4.74 -26.81 -5.54
C SER A 171 6.02 -26.02 -5.80
N LEU A 172 6.53 -25.32 -4.79
CA LEU A 172 7.80 -24.60 -4.91
C LEU A 172 8.99 -25.57 -4.98
N GLU A 173 8.87 -26.76 -4.38
CA GLU A 173 9.88 -27.81 -4.42
C GLU A 173 10.04 -28.39 -5.83
N GLU A 174 8.98 -28.41 -6.64
CA GLU A 174 9.06 -28.84 -8.03
C GLU A 174 9.98 -27.92 -8.86
N LEU A 175 10.03 -26.62 -8.52
CA LEU A 175 11.00 -25.69 -9.12
C LEU A 175 12.44 -26.06 -8.77
N VAL A 176 12.67 -26.60 -7.57
CA VAL A 176 14.00 -27.08 -7.15
C VAL A 176 14.36 -28.37 -7.89
N TYR A 177 13.46 -29.36 -7.89
CA TYR A 177 13.70 -30.64 -8.57
C TYR A 177 13.91 -30.48 -10.09
N ALA A 178 13.25 -29.49 -10.69
CA ALA A 178 13.42 -29.11 -12.09
C ALA A 178 14.71 -28.35 -12.40
N GLY A 179 15.51 -27.98 -11.39
CA GLY A 179 16.73 -27.19 -11.55
C GLY A 179 16.48 -25.72 -11.87
N MET A 180 15.28 -25.18 -11.59
CA MET A 180 14.99 -23.76 -11.82
C MET A 180 15.63 -22.85 -10.78
N ILE A 181 15.82 -23.38 -9.56
CA ILE A 181 16.44 -22.73 -8.39
C ILE A 181 17.14 -23.79 -7.55
N ASP A 182 18.18 -23.41 -6.80
CA ASP A 182 18.93 -24.35 -5.95
C ASP A 182 18.13 -24.82 -4.72
N ARG A 183 17.32 -23.93 -4.18
CA ARG A 183 16.43 -24.15 -3.03
C ARG A 183 15.34 -23.10 -2.99
N VAL A 184 14.24 -23.40 -2.32
CA VAL A 184 13.25 -22.38 -1.96
C VAL A 184 13.90 -21.38 -1.01
N PRO A 185 13.88 -20.06 -1.30
CA PRO A 185 14.49 -19.07 -0.43
C PRO A 185 13.80 -19.04 0.93
N LEU A 186 14.57 -18.80 1.98
CA LEU A 186 14.02 -18.58 3.31
C LEU A 186 13.47 -17.15 3.41
N ASP A 187 12.35 -16.98 4.10
CA ASP A 187 11.81 -15.65 4.40
C ASP A 187 12.37 -15.18 5.75
N PRO A 188 13.17 -14.10 5.78
CA PRO A 188 13.81 -13.62 7.02
C PRO A 188 12.80 -13.17 8.09
N LEU A 189 11.54 -12.92 7.73
CA LEU A 189 10.45 -12.56 8.65
C LEU A 189 9.51 -13.74 8.97
N ASP A 190 9.91 -14.97 8.65
CA ASP A 190 9.28 -16.23 9.10
C ASP A 190 7.82 -16.45 8.63
N GLY A 191 7.38 -15.70 7.62
CA GLY A 191 6.08 -15.84 6.97
C GLY A 191 6.05 -16.95 5.92
N GLY A 192 7.04 -16.95 5.01
CA GLY A 192 7.19 -17.91 3.91
C GLY A 192 6.56 -17.45 2.59
N TYR A 193 6.57 -18.36 1.62
CA TYR A 193 6.05 -18.19 0.26
C TYR A 193 5.03 -19.27 -0.04
N LEU A 194 3.99 -18.94 -0.80
CA LEU A 194 2.93 -19.87 -1.17
C LEU A 194 2.70 -19.84 -2.68
N LEU A 195 2.69 -21.01 -3.30
CA LEU A 195 2.17 -21.18 -4.67
C LEU A 195 0.66 -21.38 -4.61
N LYS A 196 -0.11 -20.47 -5.20
CA LYS A 196 -1.56 -20.53 -5.25
C LYS A 196 -2.10 -19.86 -6.51
N ASP A 197 -3.07 -20.49 -7.16
CA ASP A 197 -3.76 -19.97 -8.34
C ASP A 197 -2.79 -19.53 -9.47
N GLY A 198 -1.78 -20.36 -9.72
CA GLY A 198 -0.77 -20.10 -10.76
C GLY A 198 0.20 -18.96 -10.44
N ASN A 199 0.22 -18.47 -9.20
CA ASN A 199 1.08 -17.37 -8.76
C ASN A 199 1.81 -17.69 -7.47
N VAL A 200 2.96 -17.05 -7.29
CA VAL A 200 3.70 -17.09 -6.02
C VAL A 200 3.35 -15.85 -5.20
N TRP A 201 2.95 -16.09 -3.95
CA TRP A 201 2.50 -15.08 -2.99
C TRP A 201 3.41 -15.05 -1.77
N LEU A 202 3.56 -13.87 -1.18
CA LEU A 202 4.10 -13.72 0.16
C LEU A 202 3.04 -14.08 1.19
N MET A 203 3.42 -14.90 2.17
CA MET A 203 2.59 -15.11 3.35
C MET A 203 2.77 -13.97 4.37
N PRO A 204 1.82 -13.72 5.28
CA PRO A 204 2.02 -12.72 6.33
C PRO A 204 3.28 -13.01 7.16
N ALA A 205 4.10 -11.98 7.38
CA ALA A 205 5.26 -12.05 8.27
C ALA A 205 4.82 -12.43 9.70
N LYS A 206 5.63 -13.22 10.40
CA LYS A 206 5.37 -13.66 11.79
C LYS A 206 6.24 -12.95 12.83
N ARG A 207 7.20 -12.15 12.38
CA ARG A 207 8.14 -11.39 13.22
C ARG A 207 8.17 -9.93 12.80
#